data_AF-A0A957G4M9-F1
#
_entry.id   AF-A0A957G4M9-F1
#
_cell.length_a   1.000
_cell.length_b   1.000
_cell.length_c   1.000
_cell.angle_alpha   90.00
_cell.angle_beta   90.00
_cell.angle_gamma   90.00
#
_symmetry.space_group_name_H-M   'P 1'
#
loop_
_entity.id
_entity.type
_entity.pdbx_description
1 polymer ?
#
loop_
_entity_poly.entity_id
_entity_poly.type
_entity_poly.pdbx_seq_one_letter_code
_entity_poly.pdbx_strand_id
1 'polypeptide(L)'
;MSNINEKAVLIDAKRRKAVATIVLNGYNIRGGGPLGQSGAMRSFRVVRGDLFQQWSTQEQLVLRSEAGQAFPVRIAALPVDDDSSGLVEFL
;
A
#
# COMPACT_ATOMS: atom_id res chain seq x y z
N MET A 1 -13.56 -6.89 -18.61
CA MET A 1 -13.17 -6.81 -17.19
C MET A 1 -11.87 -6.03 -17.09
N SER A 2 -11.92 -4.78 -16.61
CA SER A 2 -10.72 -3.97 -16.47
C SER A 2 -9.89 -4.52 -15.32
N ASN A 3 -8.71 -5.04 -15.62
CA ASN A 3 -7.75 -5.55 -14.67
C ASN A 3 -7.10 -4.35 -13.96
N ILE A 4 -7.77 -3.79 -12.94
CA ILE A 4 -7.32 -2.57 -12.28
C ILE A 4 -6.21 -2.93 -11.29
N ASN A 5 -4.99 -3.03 -11.81
CA ASN A 5 -3.77 -3.21 -11.06
C ASN A 5 -3.00 -1.88 -11.03
N GLU A 6 -3.55 -0.88 -10.34
CA GLU A 6 -2.89 0.42 -10.22
C GLU A 6 -1.69 0.33 -9.28
N LYS A 7 -0.55 0.87 -9.72
CA LYS A 7 0.66 0.92 -8.89
C LYS A 7 0.55 2.07 -7.89
N ALA A 8 1.15 1.86 -6.73
CA ALA A 8 1.29 2.88 -5.70
C ALA A 8 2.69 2.82 -5.10
N VAL A 9 3.17 3.97 -4.64
CA VAL A 9 4.45 4.08 -3.93
C VAL A 9 4.17 4.23 -2.45
N LEU A 10 4.80 3.39 -1.63
CA LEU A 10 4.82 3.53 -0.19
C LEU A 10 6.01 4.38 0.23
N ILE A 11 5.76 5.39 1.05
CA ILE A 11 6.75 6.36 1.52
C ILE A 11 6.77 6.33 3.05
N ASP A 12 7.95 6.18 3.64
CA ASP A 12 8.19 6.33 5.08
C ASP A 12 7.83 7.76 5.51
N ALA A 13 6.84 7.90 6.39
CA ALA A 13 6.34 9.21 6.80
C ALA A 13 7.37 10.05 7.57
N LYS A 14 8.29 9.40 8.31
CA LYS A 14 9.33 10.06 9.10
C LYS A 14 10.51 10.47 8.22
N ARG A 15 11.02 9.52 7.42
CA ARG A 15 12.22 9.70 6.58
C ARG A 15 11.92 10.37 5.23
N ARG A 16 10.64 10.49 4.86
CA ARG A 16 10.16 10.99 3.56
C ARG A 16 10.80 10.27 2.37
N LYS A 17 11.10 8.99 2.52
CA LYS A 17 11.78 8.15 1.53
C LYS A 17 10.84 7.07 1.01
N ALA A 18 10.85 6.84 -0.30
CA ALA A 18 10.14 5.70 -0.89
C ALA A 18 10.77 4.38 -0.41
N VAL A 19 9.94 3.47 0.08
CA VAL A 19 10.38 2.15 0.60
C VAL A 19 10.00 1.00 -0.32
N ALA A 20 8.82 1.07 -0.94
CA ALA A 20 8.35 0.04 -1.87
C ALA A 20 7.38 0.60 -2.91
N THR A 21 7.25 -0.13 -4.02
CA THR A 21 6.16 0.01 -4.98
C THR A 21 5.27 -1.21 -4.88
N ILE A 22 3.97 -0.99 -4.76
CA ILE A 22 2.97 -2.05 -4.63
C ILE A 22 1.89 -1.93 -5.70
N VAL A 23 1.12 -2.99 -5.90
CA VAL A 23 -0.13 -2.99 -6.65
C VAL A 23 -1.26 -3.36 -5.71
N LEU A 24 -2.32 -2.55 -5.66
CA LEU A 24 -3.55 -2.92 -4.93
C LEU A 24 -4.37 -3.88 -5.80
N ASN A 25 -4.69 -5.05 -5.27
CA ASN A 25 -5.36 -6.10 -6.03
C ASN A 25 -6.85 -5.76 -6.23
N GLY A 26 -7.24 -5.35 -7.43
CA GLY A 26 -8.64 -5.12 -7.80
C GLY A 26 -9.24 -3.79 -7.31
N TYR A 27 -8.41 -2.84 -6.90
CA TYR A 27 -8.85 -1.53 -6.40
C TYR A 27 -8.32 -0.39 -7.28
N ASN A 28 -9.23 0.49 -7.71
CA ASN A 28 -8.89 1.74 -8.40
C ASN A 28 -8.67 2.86 -7.38
N ILE A 29 -7.45 3.36 -7.24
CA ILE A 29 -7.17 4.41 -6.25
C ILE A 29 -7.83 5.74 -6.65
N ARG A 30 -8.00 5.98 -7.96
CA ARG A 30 -8.54 7.22 -8.54
C ARG A 30 -10.02 7.47 -8.23
N GLY A 31 -10.77 6.43 -7.86
CA GLY A 31 -12.23 6.42 -7.92
C GLY A 31 -12.99 7.12 -6.79
N GLY A 32 -12.31 7.68 -5.77
CA GLY A 32 -12.99 8.32 -4.63
C GLY A 32 -13.95 7.38 -3.87
N GLY A 33 -13.83 6.06 -4.06
CA GLY A 33 -14.55 5.05 -3.29
C GLY A 33 -14.04 5.00 -1.84
N PRO A 34 -14.42 4.00 -1.03
CA PRO A 34 -14.03 3.89 0.39
C PRO A 34 -12.52 3.60 0.62
N LEU A 35 -11.66 3.99 -0.33
CA LEU A 35 -10.22 4.03 -0.19
C LEU A 35 -9.87 5.24 0.67
N GLY A 36 -9.38 5.00 1.88
CA GLY A 36 -9.11 6.04 2.87
C GLY A 36 -10.04 6.04 4.08
N GLN A 37 -11.03 5.13 4.15
CA GLN A 37 -11.72 4.93 5.42
C GLN A 37 -10.75 4.30 6.41
N SER A 38 -10.53 4.98 7.54
CA SER A 38 -9.72 4.45 8.65
C SER A 38 -10.21 3.06 9.07
N GLY A 39 -9.27 2.13 9.27
CA GLY A 39 -9.51 0.71 9.55
C GLY A 39 -9.81 -0.15 8.33
N ALA A 40 -10.01 0.43 7.14
CA ALA A 40 -10.21 -0.37 5.93
C ALA A 40 -8.92 -1.09 5.56
N MET A 41 -9.02 -2.37 5.18
CA MET A 41 -7.89 -3.17 4.73
C MET A 41 -7.98 -3.49 3.24
N ARG A 42 -6.86 -3.48 2.54
CA ARG A 42 -6.77 -3.83 1.11
C ARG A 42 -5.60 -4.77 0.87
N SER A 43 -5.81 -5.75 0.01
CA SER A 43 -4.73 -6.65 -0.37
C SER A 43 -3.82 -6.03 -1.43
N PHE A 44 -2.53 -6.34 -1.34
CA PHE A 44 -1.54 -5.82 -2.27
C PHE A 44 -0.46 -6.85 -2.58
N ARG A 45 0.25 -6.61 -3.68
CA ARG A 45 1.49 -7.31 -4.04
C ARG A 45 2.65 -6.34 -4.09
N VAL A 46 3.83 -6.75 -3.65
CA VAL A 46 5.05 -5.95 -3.78
C VAL A 46 5.56 -6.09 -5.23
N VAL A 47 5.78 -4.97 -5.89
CA VAL A 47 6.40 -4.92 -7.23
C VAL A 47 7.91 -4.69 -7.10
N ARG A 48 8.31 -3.87 -6.11
CA ARG A 48 9.70 -3.53 -5.87
C ARG A 48 9.88 -3.05 -4.43
N GLY A 49 11.02 -3.37 -3.83
CA GLY A 49 11.41 -2.89 -2.50
C GLY A 49 11.15 -3.92 -1.42
N ASP A 50 11.36 -3.51 -0.17
CA ASP A 50 11.19 -4.34 1.02
C ASP A 50 10.36 -3.56 2.05
N LEU A 51 9.46 -4.27 2.72
CA LEU A 51 8.53 -3.73 3.72
C LEU A 51 8.71 -4.39 5.09
N PHE A 52 9.67 -5.30 5.26
CA PHE A 52 9.88 -6.04 6.50
C PHE A 52 10.06 -5.11 7.70
N GLN A 53 10.89 -4.08 7.57
CA GLN A 53 11.10 -3.11 8.65
C GLN A 53 9.78 -2.41 9.03
N GLN A 54 9.08 -1.83 8.05
CA GLN A 54 7.84 -1.08 8.29
C GLN A 54 6.74 -1.96 8.89
N TRP A 55 6.63 -3.21 8.46
CA TRP A 55 5.72 -4.19 9.04
C TRP A 55 6.12 -4.56 10.47
N SER A 56 7.39 -4.89 10.71
CA SER A 56 7.88 -5.34 12.03
C SER A 56 7.72 -4.28 13.12
N THR A 57 7.86 -3.00 12.78
CA THR A 57 7.75 -1.88 13.71
C THR A 57 6.39 -1.19 13.65
N GLN A 58 5.47 -1.69 12.81
CA GLN A 58 4.15 -1.09 12.55
C GLN A 58 4.25 0.42 12.24
N GLU A 59 5.25 0.80 11.43
CA GLU A 59 5.47 2.19 11.06
C GLU A 59 4.36 2.72 10.16
N GLN A 60 3.92 3.96 10.43
CA GLN A 60 3.02 4.68 9.55
C GLN A 60 3.74 5.07 8.25
N LEU A 61 3.07 4.77 7.14
CA LEU A 61 3.49 5.06 5.78
C LEU A 61 2.49 6.01 5.11
N VAL A 62 2.92 6.58 4.00
CA VAL A 62 2.06 7.29 3.06
C VAL A 62 1.99 6.47 1.78
N LEU A 63 0.79 5.98 1.44
CA LEU A 63 0.48 5.39 0.15
C LEU A 63 0.19 6.52 -0.85
N ARG A 64 1.05 6.66 -1.85
CA ARG A 64 0.88 7.63 -2.93
C ARG A 64 0.47 6.93 -4.22
N SER A 65 -0.69 7.26 -4.75
CA SER A 65 -1.15 6.75 -6.05
C SER A 65 -0.42 7.41 -7.22
N GLU A 66 -0.50 6.82 -8.40
CA GLU A 66 -0.01 7.44 -9.63
C GLU A 66 -0.68 8.79 -9.92
N ALA A 67 -1.94 8.97 -9.50
CA ALA A 67 -2.66 10.24 -9.62
C ALA A 67 -2.24 11.30 -8.58
N GLY A 68 -1.30 10.98 -7.68
CA GLY A 68 -0.76 11.91 -6.69
C GLY A 68 -1.57 12.00 -5.39
N GLN A 69 -2.66 11.24 -5.25
CA GLN A 69 -3.40 11.15 -3.98
C GLN A 69 -2.53 10.44 -2.92
N ALA A 70 -2.63 10.90 -1.68
CA ALA A 70 -1.83 10.40 -0.57
C ALA A 70 -2.74 9.96 0.58
N PHE A 71 -2.52 8.74 1.07
CA PHE A 71 -3.30 8.16 2.15
C PHE A 71 -2.36 7.66 3.26
N PRO A 72 -2.64 7.95 4.54
CA PRO A 72 -1.90 7.36 5.64
C PRO A 72 -2.27 5.88 5.76
N VAL A 73 -1.27 5.02 5.88
CA VAL A 73 -1.45 3.57 5.96
C VAL A 73 -0.43 2.90 6.87
N ARG A 74 -0.65 1.64 7.23
CA ARG A 74 0.38 0.73 7.78
C ARG A 74 0.31 -0.65 7.12
N ILE A 75 1.39 -1.42 7.22
CA ILE A 75 1.40 -2.81 6.74
C ILE A 75 0.82 -3.70 7.84
N ALA A 76 -0.39 -4.21 7.61
CA ALA A 76 -1.09 -5.11 8.52
C ALA A 76 -0.58 -6.56 8.37
N ALA A 77 -0.28 -6.99 7.14
CA ALA A 77 0.31 -8.28 6.87
C ALA A 77 1.33 -8.19 5.72
N LEU A 78 2.51 -8.76 5.92
CA LEU A 78 3.57 -8.84 4.90
C LEU A 78 3.32 -10.07 4.00
N PRO A 79 3.46 -9.95 2.67
CA PRO A 79 3.55 -11.12 1.80
C PRO A 79 4.85 -11.87 2.12
N VAL A 80 4.76 -13.18 2.40
CA VAL A 80 5.90 -14.02 2.80
C VAL A 80 6.65 -14.62 1.60
N ASP A 81 5.96 -14.75 0.46
CA ASP A 81 6.48 -15.30 -0.79
C ASP A 81 6.14 -14.39 -1.99
N ASP A 82 6.87 -14.53 -3.11
CA ASP A 82 6.79 -13.66 -4.30
C ASP A 82 5.39 -13.59 -4.95
N ASP A 83 4.58 -14.66 -4.83
CA ASP A 83 3.22 -14.73 -5.36
C ASP A 83 2.13 -14.51 -4.29
N SER A 84 2.53 -14.25 -3.05
CA SER A 84 1.60 -14.01 -1.95
C SER A 84 1.16 -12.55 -1.89
N SER A 85 -0.01 -12.31 -1.27
CA SER A 85 -0.53 -10.96 -1.06
C SER A 85 -0.38 -10.53 0.39
N GLY A 86 0.04 -9.29 0.59
CA GLY A 86 -0.01 -8.61 1.88
C GLY A 86 -1.33 -7.89 2.11
N LEU A 87 -1.47 -7.28 3.28
CA LEU A 87 -2.58 -6.40 3.63
C LEU A 87 -2.04 -5.04 4.09
N VAL A 88 -2.59 -3.98 3.51
CA VAL A 88 -2.41 -2.60 3.97
C VAL A 88 -3.66 -2.16 4.71
N GLU A 89 -3.51 -1.50 5.85
CA GLU A 89 -4.58 -0.86 6.60
C GLU A 89 -4.50 0.65 6.45
N PHE A 90 -5.63 1.28 6.14
CA PHE A 90 -5.76 2.73 6.08
C PHE A 90 -5.97 3.29 7.49
N LEU A 91 -5.26 4.36 7.83
CA LEU A 91 -5.26 4.97 9.15
C LEU A 91 -6.17 6.19 9.23
#